data_AF-A0A1X7IXK8-F1
#
_entry.id   AF-A0A1X7IXK8-F1
#
_cell.length_a   1.000
_cell.length_b   1.000
_cell.length_c   1.000
_cell.angle_alpha   90.00
_cell.angle_beta   90.00
_cell.angle_gamma   90.00
#
_symmetry.space_group_name_H-M   'P 1'
#
loop_
_entity.id
_entity.type
_entity.pdbx_description
1 polymer ?
#
loop_
_entity_poly.entity_id
_entity_poly.type
_entity_poly.pdbx_seq_one_letter_code
_entity_poly.pdbx_strand_id
1 'polypeptide(L)'
;MEQRENGTILCSKEIDDVLALQIWRGSGAPRLGIYNKAKERMKPVRFSWLEDGARVLKMKHKRGQTAEYSMDVLEDSVRDLIRELSRDLSFRSLCLKTTVVLQDMAMEPRIVMDKKDFALLPESKRKSLWITDLSEGKDDGVFLPCFDISDQEDSFFERNGEERFVEVPRGGDIRDIRGAGIVTKLVSVDPGRWYMPFQIASVGTILGFSMVGSDGIDFADSLWEALRKRRLANIAEDLDGQAKVDASKLSSFMVSLVRHWHYLGSLSYRDHHDSDGLLKSEGFARKRRFDLSAGQIGDISYVVTFYEDGQGKVALGCKGNGRTSMHDGEMVFAMDESDYNKALRADACGSAPDELYTVVSLIKAWRANRWCDRVKRLVEPALMGHR
;
A
#
# COMPACT_ATOMS: atom_id res chain seq x y z
N MET A 1 35.77 16.78 16.54
CA MET A 1 34.98 17.91 16.02
C MET A 1 33.90 17.30 15.13
N GLU A 2 32.73 17.04 15.72
CA GLU A 2 31.62 16.33 15.06
C GLU A 2 31.06 17.19 13.92
N GLN A 3 31.17 16.70 12.68
CA GLN A 3 30.49 17.29 11.54
C GLN A 3 28.98 17.15 11.77
N ARG A 4 28.31 18.26 12.08
CA ARG A 4 26.85 18.35 11.90
C ARG A 4 26.59 18.19 10.40
N GLU A 5 25.83 17.18 10.01
CA GLU A 5 25.31 17.10 8.64
C GLU A 5 24.53 18.39 8.35
N ASN A 6 25.06 19.22 7.45
CA ASN A 6 24.39 20.43 6.98
C ASN A 6 23.24 20.02 6.06
N GLY A 7 22.05 19.80 6.62
CA GLY A 7 20.82 19.63 5.83
C GLY A 7 20.18 20.96 5.47
N THR A 8 19.35 20.95 4.42
CA THR A 8 18.68 22.12 3.86
C THR A 8 17.21 22.14 4.27
N ILE A 9 16.68 23.33 4.59
CA ILE A 9 15.24 23.53 4.78
C ILE A 9 14.61 23.75 3.39
N LEU A 10 13.70 22.86 2.99
CA LEU A 10 13.01 22.93 1.71
C LEU A 10 11.81 23.88 1.75
N CYS A 11 11.07 23.88 2.86
CA CYS A 11 9.98 24.82 3.14
C CYS A 11 9.80 24.96 4.66
N SER A 12 9.18 26.06 5.09
CA SER A 12 8.98 26.41 6.49
C SER A 12 7.64 27.11 6.68
N LYS A 13 6.92 26.75 7.75
CA LYS A 13 5.62 27.31 8.12
C LYS A 13 5.67 27.70 9.59
N GLU A 14 5.47 28.98 9.87
CA GLU A 14 5.28 29.44 11.24
C GLU A 14 3.87 29.09 11.72
N ILE A 15 3.79 28.49 12.91
CA ILE A 15 2.52 28.23 13.58
C ILE A 15 2.22 29.39 14.52
N ASP A 16 3.22 29.78 15.33
CA ASP A 16 3.14 30.93 16.23
C ASP A 16 4.55 31.48 16.58
N ASP A 17 4.64 32.24 17.66
CA ASP A 17 5.90 32.82 18.17
C ASP A 17 6.89 31.79 18.74
N VAL A 18 6.45 30.54 18.95
CA VAL A 18 7.19 29.48 19.66
C VAL A 18 7.57 28.34 18.73
N LEU A 19 6.68 27.98 17.80
CA LEU A 19 6.80 26.83 16.93
C LEU A 19 6.77 27.22 15.45
N ALA A 20 7.72 26.68 14.71
CA ALA A 20 7.62 26.55 13.26
C ALA A 20 7.82 25.08 12.87
N LEU A 21 7.14 24.66 11.82
CA LEU A 21 7.36 23.38 11.17
C LEU A 21 8.15 23.58 9.89
N GLN A 22 9.06 22.66 9.60
CA GLN A 22 9.95 22.73 8.45
C GLN A 22 9.99 21.37 7.76
N ILE A 23 10.12 21.35 6.43
CA ILE A 23 10.58 20.15 5.74
C ILE A 23 12.10 20.27 5.63
N TRP A 24 12.81 19.47 6.42
CA TRP A 24 14.26 19.46 6.46
C TRP A 24 14.80 18.24 5.72
N ARG A 25 15.79 18.43 4.86
CA ARG A 25 16.43 17.35 4.11
C ARG A 25 17.92 17.29 4.39
N GLY A 26 18.36 16.18 4.97
CA GLY A 26 19.77 15.81 5.08
C GLY A 26 20.25 15.03 3.85
N SER A 27 21.03 13.99 4.07
CA SER A 27 21.53 13.08 3.03
C SER A 27 20.46 12.11 2.48
N GLY A 28 19.46 11.75 3.29
CA GLY A 28 18.38 10.83 2.93
C GLY A 28 17.00 11.49 2.73
N ALA A 29 15.95 10.74 3.04
CA ALA A 29 14.57 11.16 2.97
C ALA A 29 14.29 12.37 3.89
N PRO A 30 13.43 13.31 3.45
CA PRO A 30 13.07 14.48 4.22
C PRO A 30 12.45 14.09 5.57
N ARG A 31 12.66 14.98 6.54
CA ARG A 31 12.17 14.89 7.90
C ARG A 31 11.29 16.09 8.18
N LEU A 32 10.30 15.90 9.05
CA LEU A 32 9.56 17.00 9.66
C LEU A 32 10.46 17.62 10.73
N GLY A 33 10.95 18.83 10.48
CA GLY A 33 11.67 19.65 11.43
C GLY A 33 10.71 20.35 12.38
N ILE A 34 10.74 20.00 13.66
CA ILE A 34 10.03 20.71 14.72
C ILE A 34 10.97 21.78 15.26
N TYR A 35 10.77 23.03 14.87
CA TYR A 35 11.64 24.15 15.23
C TYR A 35 11.09 24.93 16.42
N ASN A 36 11.83 24.92 17.52
CA ASN A 36 11.55 25.76 18.68
C ASN A 36 12.19 27.14 18.48
N LYS A 37 11.39 28.14 18.09
CA LYS A 37 11.83 29.53 17.89
C LYS A 37 12.43 30.12 19.16
N ALA A 38 11.87 29.78 20.32
CA ALA A 38 12.35 30.25 21.62
C ALA A 38 13.70 29.63 22.03
N LYS A 39 14.13 28.50 21.48
CA LYS A 39 15.42 27.88 21.80
C LYS A 39 16.38 27.83 20.61
N GLU A 40 15.94 28.36 19.48
CA GLU A 40 16.63 28.30 18.19
C GLU A 40 17.12 26.87 17.85
N ARG A 41 16.31 25.87 18.21
CA ARG A 41 16.66 24.46 18.07
C ARG A 41 15.62 23.72 17.26
N MET A 42 16.09 23.07 16.19
CA MET A 42 15.30 22.16 15.37
C MET A 42 15.47 20.72 15.87
N LYS A 43 14.37 19.97 15.95
CA LYS A 43 14.39 18.51 16.13
C LYS A 43 13.81 17.85 14.87
N PRO A 44 14.62 17.15 14.06
CA PRO A 44 14.10 16.43 12.91
C PRO A 44 13.43 15.14 13.39
N VAL A 45 12.21 14.90 12.95
CA VAL A 45 11.46 13.65 13.16
C VAL A 45 10.97 13.10 11.82
N ARG A 46 10.65 11.82 11.77
CA ARG A 46 10.04 11.22 10.57
C ARG A 46 8.60 11.69 10.42
N PHE A 47 8.08 11.71 9.20
CA PHE A 47 6.66 11.98 8.96
C PHE A 47 5.75 10.93 9.61
N SER A 48 6.25 9.70 9.82
CA SER A 48 5.55 8.68 10.58
C SER A 48 5.22 9.07 12.04
N TRP A 49 5.89 10.10 12.58
CA TRP A 49 5.53 10.67 13.87
C TRP A 49 4.10 11.23 13.90
N LEU A 50 3.58 11.68 12.75
CA LEU A 50 2.22 12.21 12.60
C LEU A 50 1.14 11.12 12.54
N GLU A 51 1.51 9.83 12.44
CA GLU A 51 0.55 8.74 12.22
C GLU A 51 -0.25 8.34 13.46
N ASP A 52 0.13 8.86 14.62
CA ASP A 52 -0.50 8.62 15.92
C ASP A 52 -1.30 9.86 16.33
N GLY A 53 -2.60 9.83 16.03
CA GLY A 53 -3.53 10.93 16.28
C GLY A 53 -3.69 11.30 17.76
N ALA A 54 -3.30 10.43 18.69
CA ALA A 54 -3.37 10.70 20.13
C ALA A 54 -2.17 11.51 20.66
N ARG A 55 -1.16 11.78 19.81
CA ARG A 55 0.02 12.56 20.23
C ARG A 55 -0.33 14.02 20.51
N VAL A 56 0.42 14.60 21.44
CA VAL A 56 0.41 16.03 21.72
C VAL A 56 1.85 16.53 21.73
N LEU A 57 2.16 17.54 20.92
CA LEU A 57 3.47 18.16 20.92
C LEU A 57 3.57 19.15 22.07
N LYS A 58 4.53 18.95 22.98
CA LYS A 58 4.78 19.86 24.10
C LYS A 58 6.04 20.68 23.86
N MET A 59 5.92 22.01 23.86
CA MET A 59 7.01 22.95 23.61
C MET A 59 7.26 23.85 24.81
N LYS A 60 8.50 23.87 25.30
CA LYS A 60 8.89 24.74 26.41
C LYS A 60 9.24 26.15 25.92
N HIS A 61 8.68 27.16 26.58
CA HIS A 61 9.05 28.57 26.44
C HIS A 61 10.33 28.92 27.22
N LYS A 62 10.92 30.10 26.92
CA LYS A 62 12.00 30.70 27.74
C LYS A 62 11.55 31.03 29.18
N ARG A 63 10.24 31.23 29.42
CA ARG A 63 9.66 31.59 30.74
C ARG A 63 9.11 30.40 31.55
N GLY A 64 9.48 29.16 31.21
CA GLY A 64 9.05 27.96 31.95
C GLY A 64 7.64 27.44 31.64
N GLN A 65 6.81 28.24 30.96
CA GLN A 65 5.52 27.80 30.43
C GLN A 65 5.69 26.76 29.31
N THR A 66 4.72 25.86 29.17
CA THR A 66 4.69 24.84 28.12
C THR A 66 3.46 25.07 27.24
N ALA A 67 3.67 25.22 25.93
CA ALA A 67 2.61 25.21 24.94
C ALA A 67 2.37 23.77 24.49
N GLU A 68 1.11 23.41 24.25
CA GLU A 68 0.69 22.10 23.76
C GLU A 68 -0.02 22.27 22.43
N TYR A 69 0.36 21.46 21.43
CA TYR A 69 -0.25 21.46 20.11
C TYR A 69 -0.86 20.09 19.85
N SER A 70 -2.16 20.08 19.53
CA SER A 70 -2.86 18.87 19.09
C SER A 70 -2.38 18.45 17.70
N MET A 71 -2.62 17.19 17.34
CA MET A 71 -2.29 16.69 16.00
C MET A 71 -3.00 17.48 14.90
N ASP A 72 -4.28 17.80 15.05
CA ASP A 72 -5.06 18.53 14.02
C ASP A 72 -4.36 19.83 13.57
N VAL A 73 -3.85 20.63 14.52
CA VAL A 73 -3.13 21.88 14.23
C VAL A 73 -1.83 21.61 13.45
N LEU A 74 -1.14 20.53 13.79
CA LEU A 74 0.09 20.11 13.12
C LEU A 74 -0.21 19.56 11.71
N GLU A 75 -1.28 18.78 11.55
CA GLU A 75 -1.68 18.20 10.26
C GLU A 75 -1.98 19.31 9.24
N ASP A 76 -2.76 20.32 9.62
CA ASP A 76 -3.09 21.45 8.73
C ASP A 76 -1.82 22.20 8.29
N SER A 77 -0.92 22.45 9.23
CA SER A 77 0.37 23.11 8.96
C SER A 77 1.28 22.26 8.06
N VAL A 78 1.24 20.92 8.22
CA VAL A 78 1.99 19.98 7.39
C VAL A 78 1.41 19.91 5.97
N ARG A 79 0.09 19.94 5.81
CA ARG A 79 -0.56 20.01 4.48
C ARG A 79 -0.11 21.26 3.72
N ASP A 80 0.00 22.41 4.40
CA ASP A 80 0.53 23.64 3.81
C ASP A 80 1.98 23.49 3.34
N LEU A 81 2.84 22.89 4.17
CA LEU A 81 4.23 22.60 3.80
C LEU A 81 4.33 21.66 2.60
N ILE A 82 3.52 20.60 2.59
CA ILE A 82 3.47 19.64 1.48
C ILE A 82 2.96 20.32 0.20
N ARG A 83 2.00 21.23 0.30
CA ARG A 83 1.52 22.04 -0.84
C ARG A 83 2.62 22.94 -1.41
N GLU A 84 3.50 23.46 -0.56
CA GLU A 84 4.65 24.24 -1.03
C GLU A 84 5.70 23.35 -1.68
N LEU A 85 6.04 22.23 -1.04
CA LEU A 85 6.98 21.25 -1.58
C LEU A 85 6.49 20.65 -2.91
N SER A 86 5.17 20.46 -3.09
CA SER A 86 4.60 19.92 -4.31
C SER A 86 4.75 20.84 -5.52
N ARG A 87 5.23 22.09 -5.34
CA ARG A 87 5.62 22.99 -6.44
C ARG A 87 7.02 22.69 -6.97
N ASP A 88 7.86 22.01 -6.19
CA ASP A 88 9.20 21.62 -6.62
C ASP A 88 9.13 20.52 -7.70
N LEU A 89 9.71 20.81 -8.88
CA LEU A 89 9.67 19.91 -10.03
C LEU A 89 10.44 18.60 -9.79
N SER A 90 11.50 18.63 -8.97
CA SER A 90 12.29 17.44 -8.66
C SER A 90 11.50 16.50 -7.76
N PHE A 91 10.81 17.04 -6.75
CA PHE A 91 9.91 16.28 -5.89
C PHE A 91 8.76 15.66 -6.68
N ARG A 92 8.08 16.45 -7.54
CA ARG A 92 7.00 15.93 -8.40
C ARG A 92 7.48 14.83 -9.35
N SER A 93 8.64 15.04 -9.99
CA SER A 93 9.24 14.06 -10.89
C SER A 93 9.58 12.77 -10.16
N LEU A 94 10.12 12.87 -8.95
CA LEU A 94 10.39 11.70 -8.11
C LEU A 94 9.09 10.97 -7.76
N CYS A 95 8.04 11.68 -7.33
CA CYS A 95 6.73 11.09 -7.02
C CYS A 95 6.12 10.33 -8.21
N LEU A 96 6.15 10.93 -9.41
CA LEU A 96 5.63 10.31 -10.62
C LEU A 96 6.41 9.03 -10.96
N LYS A 97 7.73 9.09 -10.91
CA LYS A 97 8.58 7.94 -11.24
C LYS A 97 8.46 6.82 -10.22
N THR A 98 8.39 7.13 -8.94
CA THR A 98 8.11 6.14 -7.89
C THR A 98 6.74 5.51 -8.09
N THR A 99 5.74 6.27 -8.55
CA THR A 99 4.39 5.73 -8.84
C THR A 99 4.48 4.68 -9.95
N VAL A 100 5.18 5.00 -11.04
CA VAL A 100 5.42 4.07 -12.15
C VAL A 100 6.19 2.84 -11.69
N VAL A 101 7.26 3.00 -10.90
CA VAL A 101 8.03 1.88 -10.35
C VAL A 101 7.15 0.95 -9.51
N LEU A 102 6.32 1.49 -8.62
CA LEU A 102 5.43 0.68 -7.80
C LEU A 102 4.35 0.00 -8.63
N GLN A 103 3.80 0.67 -9.64
CA GLN A 103 2.87 0.06 -10.59
C GLN A 103 3.55 -1.08 -11.35
N ASP A 104 4.72 -0.86 -11.95
CA ASP A 104 5.47 -1.88 -12.70
C ASP A 104 5.80 -3.12 -11.84
N MET A 105 6.14 -2.91 -10.57
CA MET A 105 6.40 -3.99 -9.61
C MET A 105 5.13 -4.74 -9.21
N ALA A 106 3.97 -4.07 -9.12
CA ALA A 106 2.70 -4.67 -8.69
C ALA A 106 1.96 -5.33 -9.86
N MET A 107 2.09 -4.76 -11.04
CA MET A 107 1.38 -5.08 -12.26
C MET A 107 2.23 -5.92 -13.21
N GLU A 108 3.21 -6.64 -12.66
CA GLU A 108 4.09 -7.48 -13.45
C GLU A 108 3.28 -8.60 -14.13
N PRO A 109 3.20 -8.63 -15.48
CA PRO A 109 2.39 -9.62 -16.16
C PRO A 109 3.00 -11.01 -16.00
N ARG A 110 2.13 -12.03 -15.94
CA ARG A 110 2.51 -13.44 -15.89
C ARG A 110 1.92 -14.16 -17.09
N ILE A 111 2.70 -15.10 -17.65
CA ILE A 111 2.30 -15.86 -18.82
C ILE A 111 2.08 -17.32 -18.43
N VAL A 112 1.06 -17.93 -19.01
CA VAL A 112 0.85 -19.38 -18.99
C VAL A 112 0.92 -19.90 -20.43
N MET A 113 1.76 -20.92 -20.64
CA MET A 113 2.00 -21.53 -21.95
C MET A 113 1.42 -22.95 -22.05
N ASP A 114 1.12 -23.60 -20.93
CA ASP A 114 0.47 -24.91 -20.89
C ASP A 114 -0.76 -24.81 -19.98
N LYS A 115 -1.91 -25.22 -20.49
CA LYS A 115 -3.19 -25.19 -19.77
C LYS A 115 -3.15 -26.03 -18.48
N LYS A 116 -2.26 -27.03 -18.41
CA LYS A 116 -2.02 -27.83 -17.19
C LYS A 116 -1.44 -27.00 -16.04
N ASP A 117 -0.77 -25.89 -16.32
CA ASP A 117 -0.24 -24.99 -15.29
C ASP A 117 -1.37 -24.38 -14.44
N PHE A 118 -2.59 -24.25 -14.97
CA PHE A 118 -3.72 -23.75 -14.20
C PHE A 118 -4.17 -24.72 -13.09
N ALA A 119 -3.91 -26.02 -13.24
CA ALA A 119 -4.23 -26.98 -12.16
C ALA A 119 -3.39 -26.72 -10.91
N LEU A 120 -2.15 -26.25 -11.07
CA LEU A 120 -1.19 -25.99 -9.99
C LEU A 120 -0.44 -24.69 -10.24
N LEU A 121 -1.18 -23.58 -10.31
CA LEU A 121 -0.57 -22.28 -10.54
C LEU A 121 0.34 -21.93 -9.34
N PRO A 122 1.66 -21.71 -9.53
CA PRO A 122 2.55 -21.41 -8.42
C PRO A 122 2.18 -20.07 -7.76
N GLU A 123 2.47 -19.94 -6.47
CA GLU A 123 2.17 -18.73 -5.69
C GLU A 123 2.76 -17.45 -6.35
N SER A 124 3.92 -17.56 -7.01
CA SER A 124 4.55 -16.47 -7.76
C SER A 124 3.72 -15.96 -8.94
N LYS A 125 2.90 -16.81 -9.56
CA LYS A 125 1.91 -16.41 -10.58
C LYS A 125 0.59 -15.99 -9.92
N ARG A 126 0.15 -16.63 -8.83
CA ARG A 126 -1.08 -16.23 -8.09
C ARG A 126 -1.02 -14.81 -7.55
N LYS A 127 0.19 -14.29 -7.32
CA LYS A 127 0.44 -12.91 -6.88
C LYS A 127 0.25 -11.86 -7.97
N SER A 128 0.12 -12.20 -9.25
CA SER A 128 -0.10 -11.20 -10.30
C SER A 128 -1.55 -10.75 -10.33
N LEU A 129 -1.79 -9.51 -10.76
CA LEU A 129 -3.16 -9.02 -10.96
C LEU A 129 -3.82 -9.63 -12.19
N TRP A 130 -3.04 -10.13 -13.16
CA TRP A 130 -3.57 -10.86 -14.30
C TRP A 130 -2.56 -11.85 -14.85
N ILE A 131 -3.08 -12.76 -15.67
CA ILE A 131 -2.32 -13.73 -16.43
C ILE A 131 -2.70 -13.57 -17.90
N THR A 132 -1.70 -13.65 -18.77
CA THR A 132 -1.91 -13.82 -20.20
C THR A 132 -1.77 -15.30 -20.53
N ASP A 133 -2.86 -15.92 -20.95
CA ASP A 133 -2.88 -17.31 -21.38
C ASP A 133 -2.58 -17.40 -22.88
N LEU A 134 -1.47 -18.06 -23.20
CA LEU A 134 -1.00 -18.35 -24.55
C LEU A 134 -1.03 -19.86 -24.85
N SER A 135 -1.67 -20.66 -24.00
CA SER A 135 -1.61 -22.13 -24.06
C SER A 135 -2.24 -22.76 -25.29
N GLU A 136 -3.14 -22.05 -25.97
CA GLU A 136 -3.81 -22.54 -27.17
C GLU A 136 -3.03 -22.21 -28.46
N GLY A 137 -1.85 -21.59 -28.38
CA GLY A 137 -1.05 -21.22 -29.55
C GLY A 137 -1.78 -20.25 -30.49
N LYS A 138 -2.81 -19.58 -29.99
CA LYS A 138 -3.58 -18.55 -30.70
C LYS A 138 -2.68 -17.34 -30.99
N ASP A 139 -3.04 -16.58 -32.02
CA ASP A 139 -2.30 -15.38 -32.42
C ASP A 139 -2.45 -14.24 -31.41
N ASP A 140 -3.48 -14.30 -30.55
CA ASP A 140 -3.78 -13.35 -29.48
C ASP A 140 -3.77 -14.04 -28.11
N GLY A 141 -3.33 -13.34 -27.07
CA GLY A 141 -3.33 -13.85 -25.70
C GLY A 141 -4.64 -13.60 -24.97
N VAL A 142 -5.14 -14.62 -24.27
CA VAL A 142 -6.35 -14.50 -23.45
C VAL A 142 -6.00 -13.77 -22.16
N PHE A 143 -6.77 -12.73 -21.83
CA PHE A 143 -6.61 -11.96 -20.61
C PHE A 143 -7.40 -12.58 -19.46
N LEU A 144 -6.68 -13.04 -18.44
CA LEU A 144 -7.28 -13.64 -17.25
C LEU A 144 -7.05 -12.71 -16.06
N PRO A 145 -8.05 -11.89 -15.66
CA PRO A 145 -7.95 -11.08 -14.47
C PRO A 145 -7.95 -11.97 -13.21
N CYS A 146 -7.02 -11.71 -12.30
CA CYS A 146 -6.97 -12.31 -10.96
C CYS A 146 -7.65 -11.37 -9.94
N PHE A 147 -8.71 -10.68 -10.35
CA PHE A 147 -9.47 -9.69 -9.57
C PHE A 147 -10.91 -9.65 -10.09
N ASP A 148 -11.82 -9.09 -9.28
CA ASP A 148 -13.19 -8.83 -9.74
C ASP A 148 -13.17 -7.66 -10.73
N ILE A 149 -13.53 -7.95 -11.97
CA ILE A 149 -13.57 -6.99 -13.06
C ILE A 149 -14.99 -6.43 -13.17
N SER A 150 -15.12 -5.12 -13.20
CA SER A 150 -16.40 -4.44 -13.44
C SER A 150 -16.76 -4.48 -14.92
N ASP A 151 -18.05 -4.37 -15.24
CA ASP A 151 -18.54 -4.35 -16.63
C ASP A 151 -17.85 -3.26 -17.49
N GLN A 152 -17.53 -2.11 -16.88
CA GLN A 152 -16.83 -1.02 -17.57
C GLN A 152 -15.37 -1.39 -17.88
N GLU A 153 -14.67 -2.02 -16.93
CA GLU A 153 -13.31 -2.52 -17.16
C GLU A 153 -13.31 -3.65 -18.18
N ASP A 154 -14.31 -4.54 -18.13
CA ASP A 154 -14.40 -5.72 -19.00
C ASP A 154 -14.59 -5.35 -20.47
N SER A 155 -15.36 -4.29 -20.75
CA SER A 155 -15.63 -3.80 -22.10
C SER A 155 -14.37 -3.47 -22.93
N PHE A 156 -13.21 -3.23 -22.29
CA PHE A 156 -11.93 -2.98 -22.96
C PHE A 156 -11.20 -4.24 -23.43
N PHE A 157 -11.58 -5.40 -22.90
CA PHE A 157 -10.95 -6.69 -23.14
C PHE A 157 -11.88 -7.67 -23.85
N GLU A 158 -13.19 -7.47 -23.78
CA GLU A 158 -14.16 -8.27 -24.52
C GLU A 158 -13.96 -8.15 -26.04
N ARG A 159 -13.81 -9.29 -26.70
CA ARG A 159 -13.85 -9.41 -28.16
C ARG A 159 -14.85 -10.47 -28.56
N ASN A 160 -15.66 -10.16 -29.56
CA ASN A 160 -16.72 -11.02 -30.08
C ASN A 160 -17.76 -11.47 -29.02
N GLY A 161 -17.85 -10.76 -27.89
CA GLY A 161 -18.87 -10.97 -26.86
C GLY A 161 -18.68 -12.20 -25.96
N GLU A 162 -17.54 -12.89 -26.01
CA GLU A 162 -17.36 -14.15 -25.26
C GLU A 162 -15.99 -14.32 -24.58
N GLU A 163 -14.90 -13.83 -25.17
CA GLU A 163 -13.54 -14.02 -24.63
C GLU A 163 -12.85 -12.67 -24.36
N ARG A 164 -12.07 -12.61 -23.27
CA ARG A 164 -11.22 -11.47 -22.90
C ARG A 164 -9.86 -11.61 -23.56
N PHE A 165 -9.39 -10.58 -24.25
CA PHE A 165 -8.12 -10.63 -24.98
C PHE A 165 -7.22 -9.44 -24.70
N VAL A 166 -5.92 -9.69 -24.84
CA VAL A 166 -4.90 -8.67 -24.99
C VAL A 166 -4.20 -8.89 -26.32
N GLU A 167 -4.15 -7.85 -27.14
CA GLU A 167 -3.38 -7.87 -28.37
C GLU A 167 -1.89 -7.98 -28.01
N VAL A 168 -1.29 -9.10 -28.40
CA VAL A 168 0.15 -9.36 -28.25
C VAL A 168 0.64 -9.82 -29.62
N PRO A 169 1.78 -9.32 -30.12
CA PRO A 169 2.36 -9.82 -31.35
C PRO A 169 2.55 -11.34 -31.30
N ARG A 170 2.45 -12.00 -32.45
CA ARG A 170 2.67 -13.45 -32.55
C ARG A 170 4.08 -13.81 -32.07
N GLY A 171 4.18 -14.63 -31.02
CA GLY A 171 5.46 -14.95 -30.37
C GLY A 171 5.99 -13.86 -29.43
N GLY A 172 5.14 -12.93 -29.03
CA GLY A 172 5.49 -11.82 -28.14
C GLY A 172 5.88 -12.28 -26.74
N ASP A 173 6.66 -11.44 -26.07
CA ASP A 173 7.19 -11.69 -24.73
C ASP A 173 6.49 -10.83 -23.66
N ILE A 174 7.01 -10.88 -22.43
CA ILE A 174 6.50 -10.09 -21.29
C ILE A 174 6.51 -8.58 -21.58
N ARG A 175 7.44 -8.07 -22.39
CA ARG A 175 7.54 -6.64 -22.74
C ARG A 175 6.41 -6.22 -23.65
N ASP A 176 6.01 -7.08 -24.58
CA ASP A 176 4.88 -6.82 -25.47
C ASP A 176 3.58 -6.70 -24.67
N ILE A 177 3.39 -7.57 -23.67
CA ILE A 177 2.23 -7.49 -22.75
C ILE A 177 2.25 -6.20 -21.93
N ARG A 178 3.44 -5.77 -21.44
CA ARG A 178 3.58 -4.46 -20.78
C ARG A 178 3.24 -3.31 -21.72
N GLY A 179 3.59 -3.43 -23.00
CA GLY A 179 3.29 -2.47 -24.05
C GLY A 179 1.81 -2.39 -24.47
N ALA A 180 1.00 -3.40 -24.15
CA ALA A 180 -0.40 -3.47 -24.56
C ALA A 180 -1.35 -2.49 -23.85
N GLY A 181 -0.84 -1.68 -22.90
CA GLY A 181 -1.59 -0.58 -22.31
C GLY A 181 -2.73 -1.00 -21.38
N ILE A 182 -2.72 -2.24 -20.85
CA ILE A 182 -3.72 -2.78 -19.90
C ILE A 182 -3.94 -1.82 -18.72
N VAL A 183 -2.84 -1.39 -18.09
CA VAL A 183 -2.88 -0.48 -16.94
C VAL A 183 -3.56 0.84 -17.29
N THR A 184 -3.21 1.42 -18.44
CA THR A 184 -3.81 2.68 -18.92
C THR A 184 -5.31 2.55 -19.11
N LYS A 185 -5.78 1.44 -19.70
CA LYS A 185 -7.21 1.14 -19.87
C LYS A 185 -7.92 1.06 -18.52
N LEU A 186 -7.37 0.30 -17.57
CA LEU A 186 -7.94 0.15 -16.22
C LEU A 186 -7.98 1.48 -15.43
N VAL A 187 -6.90 2.27 -15.49
CA VAL A 187 -6.82 3.60 -14.86
C VAL A 187 -7.84 4.57 -15.49
N SER A 188 -8.17 4.42 -16.77
CA SER A 188 -9.18 5.27 -17.42
C SER A 188 -10.60 5.04 -16.91
N VAL A 189 -10.88 3.87 -16.32
CA VAL A 189 -12.20 3.51 -15.77
C VAL A 189 -12.28 3.87 -14.29
N ASP A 190 -11.36 3.33 -13.48
CA ASP A 190 -11.32 3.57 -12.05
C ASP A 190 -9.90 4.00 -11.61
N PRO A 191 -9.55 5.29 -11.79
CA PRO A 191 -8.26 5.80 -11.32
C PRO A 191 -8.10 5.67 -9.80
N GLY A 192 -9.22 5.69 -9.07
CA GLY A 192 -9.26 5.52 -7.61
C GLY A 192 -8.74 4.17 -7.17
N ARG A 193 -9.01 3.12 -7.93
CA ARG A 193 -8.49 1.76 -7.74
C ARG A 193 -7.07 1.61 -8.31
N TRP A 194 -6.87 1.98 -9.57
CA TRP A 194 -5.69 1.53 -10.34
C TRP A 194 -4.46 2.42 -10.25
N TYR A 195 -4.59 3.65 -9.75
CA TYR A 195 -3.45 4.58 -9.62
C TYR A 195 -3.36 5.28 -8.27
N MET A 196 -4.48 5.76 -7.72
CA MET A 196 -4.44 6.54 -6.47
C MET A 196 -3.70 5.81 -5.33
N PRO A 197 -3.84 4.49 -5.13
CA PRO A 197 -3.08 3.77 -4.10
C PRO A 197 -1.56 3.89 -4.31
N PHE A 198 -1.10 3.74 -5.56
CA PHE A 198 0.32 3.82 -5.91
C PHE A 198 0.86 5.24 -5.78
N GLN A 199 0.06 6.25 -6.12
CA GLN A 199 0.45 7.63 -5.96
C GLN A 199 0.56 8.03 -4.48
N ILE A 200 -0.43 7.67 -3.66
CA ILE A 200 -0.40 7.88 -2.22
C ILE A 200 0.82 7.17 -1.62
N ALA A 201 1.05 5.91 -2.03
CA ALA A 201 2.18 5.12 -1.56
C ALA A 201 3.53 5.75 -1.92
N SER A 202 3.64 6.29 -3.14
CA SER A 202 4.83 6.99 -3.61
C SER A 202 5.13 8.24 -2.81
N VAL A 203 4.14 9.12 -2.66
CA VAL A 203 4.32 10.38 -1.92
C VAL A 203 4.61 10.09 -0.44
N GLY A 204 3.88 9.15 0.16
CA GLY A 204 4.11 8.69 1.53
C GLY A 204 5.54 8.16 1.73
N THR A 205 6.01 7.29 0.82
CA THR A 205 7.36 6.73 0.89
C THR A 205 8.42 7.82 0.74
N ILE A 206 8.27 8.71 -0.24
CA ILE A 206 9.22 9.81 -0.49
C ILE A 206 9.29 10.76 0.71
N LEU A 207 8.17 11.00 1.41
CA LEU A 207 8.16 11.81 2.63
C LEU A 207 8.64 11.04 3.88
N GLY A 208 8.92 9.74 3.76
CA GLY A 208 9.41 8.93 4.89
C GLY A 208 8.35 8.62 5.94
N PHE A 209 7.09 8.42 5.53
CA PHE A 209 6.08 7.75 6.34
C PHE A 209 6.47 6.29 6.58
N SER A 210 5.87 5.65 7.59
CA SER A 210 6.03 4.21 7.77
C SER A 210 5.36 3.50 6.60
N MET A 211 5.83 2.31 6.21
CA MET A 211 5.12 1.48 5.24
C MET A 211 4.11 0.59 5.98
N VAL A 212 3.22 -0.07 5.23
CA VAL A 212 2.21 -0.96 5.79
C VAL A 212 2.87 -2.11 6.57
N GLY A 213 2.98 -1.96 7.89
CA GLY A 213 3.53 -2.97 8.79
C GLY A 213 5.06 -3.10 8.81
N SER A 214 5.82 -2.10 8.35
CA SER A 214 7.28 -2.05 8.53
C SER A 214 7.87 -0.63 8.48
N ASP A 215 9.10 -0.47 8.96
CA ASP A 215 9.93 0.67 8.56
C ASP A 215 10.26 0.52 7.06
N GLY A 216 10.23 1.62 6.31
CA GLY A 216 10.47 1.64 4.85
C GLY A 216 11.53 2.64 4.43
N ILE A 217 12.38 3.00 5.38
CA ILE A 217 13.32 4.10 5.23
C ILE A 217 14.39 3.81 4.19
N ASP A 218 14.86 2.57 4.06
CA ASP A 218 15.91 2.21 3.11
C ASP A 218 15.42 2.41 1.67
N PHE A 219 14.15 2.10 1.39
CA PHE A 219 13.53 2.38 0.11
C PHE A 219 13.41 3.89 -0.14
N ALA A 220 12.91 4.65 0.83
CA ALA A 220 12.82 6.11 0.73
C ALA A 220 14.18 6.77 0.46
N ASP A 221 15.21 6.40 1.24
CA ASP A 221 16.57 6.93 1.11
C ASP A 221 17.17 6.59 -0.27
N SER A 222 16.93 5.37 -0.76
CA SER A 222 17.36 4.94 -2.10
C SER A 222 16.74 5.77 -3.23
N LEU A 223 15.45 6.12 -3.12
CA LEU A 223 14.77 6.99 -4.09
C LEU A 223 15.40 8.39 -4.14
N TRP A 224 15.66 8.99 -2.98
CA TRP A 224 16.29 10.31 -2.89
C TRP A 224 17.75 10.31 -3.34
N GLU A 225 18.46 9.21 -3.11
CA GLU A 225 19.82 9.02 -3.60
C GLU A 225 19.86 8.86 -5.13
N ALA A 226 18.89 8.14 -5.72
CA ALA A 226 18.73 8.04 -7.17
C ALA A 226 18.46 9.41 -7.82
N LEU A 227 17.65 10.26 -7.18
CA LEU A 227 17.45 11.65 -7.60
C LEU A 227 18.76 12.44 -7.57
N ARG A 228 19.53 12.34 -6.48
CA ARG A 228 20.82 13.03 -6.34
C ARG A 228 21.84 12.61 -7.40
N LYS A 229 21.88 11.31 -7.72
CA LYS A 229 22.75 10.71 -8.76
C LYS A 229 22.22 10.88 -10.18
N ARG A 230 21.04 11.51 -10.37
CA ARG A 230 20.34 11.63 -11.66
C ARG A 230 20.05 10.27 -12.34
N ARG A 231 19.91 9.19 -11.57
CA ARG A 231 19.61 7.83 -12.03
C ARG A 231 18.12 7.49 -11.93
N LEU A 232 17.29 8.41 -12.39
CA LEU A 232 15.85 8.27 -12.27
C LEU A 232 15.20 7.45 -13.40
N ALA A 233 15.98 6.89 -14.33
CA ALA A 233 15.42 6.16 -15.48
C ALA A 233 15.11 4.69 -15.13
N ASN A 234 16.02 4.03 -14.40
CA ASN A 234 15.93 2.59 -14.12
C ASN A 234 15.86 2.32 -12.61
N ILE A 235 15.08 3.11 -11.87
CA ILE A 235 15.01 3.04 -10.40
C ILE A 235 14.73 1.61 -9.93
N ALA A 236 13.79 0.90 -10.55
CA ALA A 236 13.43 -0.46 -10.17
C ALA A 236 14.59 -1.47 -10.29
N GLU A 237 15.43 -1.33 -11.31
CA GLU A 237 16.59 -2.19 -11.55
C GLU A 237 17.76 -1.84 -10.62
N ASP A 238 17.88 -0.56 -10.27
CA ASP A 238 18.92 -0.01 -9.39
C ASP A 238 18.65 -0.29 -7.90
N LEU A 239 17.43 -0.71 -7.53
CA LEU A 239 17.12 -1.09 -6.15
C LEU A 239 17.85 -2.37 -5.75
N ASP A 240 18.61 -2.30 -4.66
CA ASP A 240 19.32 -3.44 -4.08
C ASP A 240 19.03 -3.58 -2.57
N GLY A 241 19.59 -4.62 -1.96
CA GLY A 241 19.56 -4.86 -0.52
C GLY A 241 18.16 -4.74 0.11
N GLN A 242 18.10 -4.01 1.23
CA GLN A 242 16.87 -3.81 1.99
C GLN A 242 15.84 -2.93 1.26
N ALA A 243 16.30 -1.95 0.47
CA ALA A 243 15.41 -1.08 -0.31
C ALA A 243 14.55 -1.87 -1.31
N LYS A 244 15.13 -2.88 -1.96
CA LYS A 244 14.39 -3.79 -2.85
C LYS A 244 13.36 -4.63 -2.10
N VAL A 245 13.71 -5.12 -0.91
CA VAL A 245 12.80 -5.90 -0.05
C VAL A 245 11.62 -5.05 0.38
N ASP A 246 11.89 -3.82 0.80
CA ASP A 246 10.89 -2.83 1.23
C ASP A 246 9.93 -2.45 0.10
N ALA A 247 10.46 -2.13 -1.07
CA ALA A 247 9.65 -1.85 -2.27
C ALA A 247 8.78 -3.06 -2.67
N SER A 248 9.33 -4.28 -2.60
CA SER A 248 8.59 -5.51 -2.93
C SER A 248 7.47 -5.81 -1.94
N LYS A 249 7.70 -5.55 -0.64
CA LYS A 249 6.65 -5.66 0.39
C LYS A 249 5.54 -4.65 0.12
N LEU A 250 5.87 -3.38 -0.05
CA LEU A 250 4.88 -2.34 -0.34
C LEU A 250 4.06 -2.67 -1.59
N SER A 251 4.72 -3.09 -2.68
CA SER A 251 4.06 -3.57 -3.89
C SER A 251 3.08 -4.71 -3.62
N SER A 252 3.47 -5.74 -2.84
CA SER A 252 2.57 -6.84 -2.48
C SER A 252 1.31 -6.39 -1.73
N PHE A 253 1.43 -5.37 -0.87
CA PHE A 253 0.28 -4.77 -0.20
C PHE A 253 -0.61 -4.00 -1.18
N MET A 254 -0.02 -3.25 -2.12
CA MET A 254 -0.76 -2.53 -3.16
C MET A 254 -1.49 -3.48 -4.11
N VAL A 255 -0.87 -4.59 -4.52
CA VAL A 255 -1.51 -5.66 -5.30
C VAL A 255 -2.76 -6.16 -4.57
N SER A 256 -2.64 -6.46 -3.27
CA SER A 256 -3.75 -6.97 -2.47
C SER A 256 -4.88 -5.94 -2.40
N LEU A 257 -4.54 -4.66 -2.18
CA LEU A 257 -5.49 -3.55 -2.16
C LEU A 257 -6.27 -3.42 -3.47
N VAL A 258 -5.57 -3.37 -4.59
CA VAL A 258 -6.18 -3.23 -5.92
C VAL A 258 -7.05 -4.43 -6.28
N ARG A 259 -6.56 -5.64 -5.99
CA ARG A 259 -7.30 -6.89 -6.25
C ARG A 259 -8.63 -6.92 -5.51
N HIS A 260 -8.61 -6.59 -4.21
CA HIS A 260 -9.77 -6.72 -3.32
C HIS A 260 -10.55 -5.42 -3.12
N TRP A 261 -10.29 -4.40 -3.94
CA TRP A 261 -10.85 -3.06 -3.82
C TRP A 261 -12.36 -3.04 -3.55
N HIS A 262 -13.13 -3.82 -4.30
CA HIS A 262 -14.59 -3.88 -4.18
C HIS A 262 -15.10 -4.55 -2.90
N TYR A 263 -14.29 -5.41 -2.27
CA TYR A 263 -14.67 -6.14 -1.06
C TYR A 263 -14.35 -5.36 0.22
N LEU A 264 -13.54 -4.30 0.13
CA LEU A 264 -13.12 -3.54 1.31
C LEU A 264 -14.27 -2.80 1.98
N GLY A 265 -15.31 -2.45 1.23
CA GLY A 265 -16.52 -1.82 1.76
C GLY A 265 -17.37 -2.77 2.63
N SER A 266 -17.38 -4.07 2.32
CA SER A 266 -18.11 -5.08 3.10
C SER A 266 -17.27 -5.71 4.23
N LEU A 267 -15.95 -5.52 4.21
CA LEU A 267 -15.04 -6.01 5.23
C LEU A 267 -15.04 -5.11 6.47
N SER A 268 -15.77 -5.56 7.50
CA SER A 268 -15.75 -4.94 8.83
C SER A 268 -14.49 -5.34 9.62
N TYR A 269 -14.04 -4.44 10.48
CA TYR A 269 -12.89 -4.63 11.36
C TYR A 269 -13.14 -4.05 12.75
N ARG A 270 -12.68 -4.76 13.78
CA ARG A 270 -12.59 -4.26 15.15
C ARG A 270 -11.51 -5.00 15.94
N ASP A 271 -11.02 -4.34 16.97
CA ASP A 271 -10.12 -4.92 17.97
C ASP A 271 -10.94 -5.52 19.12
N HIS A 272 -10.54 -6.70 19.61
CA HIS A 272 -11.14 -7.33 20.78
C HIS A 272 -10.13 -8.20 21.53
N HIS A 273 -10.22 -8.28 22.86
CA HIS A 273 -9.25 -9.06 23.66
C HIS A 273 -9.44 -10.59 23.58
N ASP A 274 -10.64 -11.04 23.19
CA ASP A 274 -10.98 -12.46 23.00
C ASP A 274 -11.86 -12.63 21.75
N SER A 275 -11.23 -12.87 20.60
CA SER A 275 -11.98 -13.02 19.34
C SER A 275 -12.86 -14.28 19.32
N ASP A 276 -12.45 -15.36 20.00
CA ASP A 276 -13.19 -16.62 20.03
C ASP A 276 -14.48 -16.50 20.85
N GLY A 277 -14.40 -15.92 22.05
CA GLY A 277 -15.57 -15.67 22.89
C GLY A 277 -16.56 -14.71 22.22
N LEU A 278 -16.07 -13.63 21.61
CA LEU A 278 -16.89 -12.67 20.89
C LEU A 278 -17.65 -13.32 19.74
N LEU A 279 -16.94 -13.96 18.80
CA LEU A 279 -17.55 -14.51 17.60
C LEU A 279 -18.56 -15.62 17.94
N LYS A 280 -18.26 -16.48 18.91
CA LYS A 280 -19.23 -17.48 19.40
C LYS A 280 -20.49 -16.85 19.98
N SER A 281 -20.36 -15.76 20.74
CA SER A 281 -21.52 -15.05 21.30
C SER A 281 -22.40 -14.41 20.23
N GLU A 282 -21.82 -14.09 19.08
CA GLU A 282 -22.52 -13.54 17.91
C GLU A 282 -23.07 -14.63 16.97
N GLY A 283 -22.98 -15.91 17.35
CA GLY A 283 -23.54 -17.02 16.58
C GLY A 283 -22.60 -17.63 15.54
N PHE A 284 -21.34 -17.20 15.49
CA PHE A 284 -20.35 -17.78 14.58
C PHE A 284 -19.83 -19.14 15.10
N ALA A 285 -19.83 -20.14 14.22
CA ALA A 285 -19.27 -21.45 14.45
C ALA A 285 -17.86 -21.55 13.85
N ARG A 286 -16.89 -22.00 14.66
CA ARG A 286 -15.51 -22.24 14.22
C ARG A 286 -15.48 -23.34 13.15
N LYS A 287 -14.76 -23.11 12.06
CA LYS A 287 -14.57 -24.10 10.99
C LYS A 287 -13.15 -24.62 10.90
N ARG A 288 -12.17 -23.72 10.92
CA ARG A 288 -10.76 -24.05 10.67
C ARG A 288 -9.83 -23.01 11.29
N ARG A 289 -8.57 -23.39 11.40
CA ARG A 289 -7.50 -22.59 12.00
C ARG A 289 -6.24 -22.69 11.14
N PHE A 290 -5.56 -21.57 11.00
CA PHE A 290 -4.32 -21.44 10.26
C PHE A 290 -3.29 -20.68 11.10
N ASP A 291 -2.01 -20.96 10.85
CA ASP A 291 -0.90 -20.20 11.43
C ASP A 291 -0.28 -19.32 10.36
N LEU A 292 -0.16 -18.02 10.68
CA LEU A 292 0.53 -17.03 9.85
C LEU A 292 1.89 -16.73 10.46
N SER A 293 2.94 -16.90 9.67
CA SER A 293 4.30 -16.57 10.05
C SER A 293 4.51 -15.06 10.15
N ALA A 294 5.48 -14.65 10.98
CA ALA A 294 5.94 -13.28 11.02
C ALA A 294 6.38 -12.82 9.61
N GLY A 295 6.07 -11.59 9.26
CA GLY A 295 6.29 -10.98 7.95
C GLY A 295 5.16 -11.17 6.93
N GLN A 296 4.21 -12.09 7.13
CA GLN A 296 3.11 -12.27 6.18
C GLN A 296 2.11 -11.13 6.23
N ILE A 297 1.66 -10.77 7.43
CA ILE A 297 0.74 -9.65 7.64
C ILE A 297 1.30 -8.57 8.59
N GLY A 298 2.42 -8.82 9.27
CA GLY A 298 3.13 -7.87 10.15
C GLY A 298 4.31 -8.54 10.88
N ASP A 299 4.92 -7.85 11.83
CA ASP A 299 6.20 -8.29 12.45
C ASP A 299 6.10 -9.49 13.42
N ILE A 300 4.89 -9.86 13.83
CA ILE A 300 4.63 -11.02 14.71
C ILE A 300 3.89 -12.11 13.95
N SER A 301 3.97 -13.35 14.45
CA SER A 301 3.12 -14.44 13.96
C SER A 301 1.70 -14.33 14.52
N TYR A 302 0.74 -14.89 13.79
CA TYR A 302 -0.67 -14.88 14.17
C TYR A 302 -1.27 -16.27 14.04
N VAL A 303 -2.19 -16.58 14.95
CA VAL A 303 -3.13 -17.67 14.80
C VAL A 303 -4.42 -17.09 14.25
N VAL A 304 -4.85 -17.54 13.08
CA VAL A 304 -6.12 -17.11 12.48
C VAL A 304 -7.13 -18.24 12.57
N THR A 305 -8.29 -17.94 13.15
CA THR A 305 -9.42 -18.86 13.21
C THR A 305 -10.53 -18.33 12.30
N PHE A 306 -11.02 -19.18 11.41
CA PHE A 306 -12.09 -18.90 10.47
C PHE A 306 -13.42 -19.42 11.01
N TYR A 307 -14.46 -18.61 10.90
CA TYR A 307 -15.80 -18.89 11.38
C TYR A 307 -16.86 -18.59 10.32
N GLU A 308 -18.01 -19.24 10.45
CA GLU A 308 -19.22 -19.01 9.64
C GLU A 308 -20.43 -18.95 10.57
N ASP A 309 -21.39 -18.06 10.30
CA ASP A 309 -22.62 -17.92 11.09
C ASP A 309 -23.79 -18.79 10.58
N GLY A 310 -23.65 -19.40 9.40
CA GLY A 310 -24.72 -20.17 8.73
C GLY A 310 -25.85 -19.30 8.17
N GLN A 311 -25.75 -17.97 8.26
CA GLN A 311 -26.68 -16.98 7.70
C GLN A 311 -26.03 -16.20 6.54
N GLY A 312 -24.87 -16.64 6.05
CA GLY A 312 -24.18 -16.06 4.91
C GLY A 312 -23.10 -15.04 5.28
N LYS A 313 -22.54 -15.09 6.51
CA LYS A 313 -21.36 -14.32 6.88
C LYS A 313 -20.20 -15.19 7.31
N VAL A 314 -19.01 -14.67 7.05
CA VAL A 314 -17.74 -15.24 7.48
C VAL A 314 -17.02 -14.28 8.41
N ALA A 315 -16.25 -14.82 9.35
CA ALA A 315 -15.43 -14.03 10.25
C ALA A 315 -14.05 -14.66 10.47
N LEU A 316 -13.08 -13.79 10.78
CA LEU A 316 -11.70 -14.15 11.08
C LEU A 316 -11.35 -13.57 12.45
N GLY A 317 -10.96 -14.43 13.39
CA GLY A 317 -10.29 -14.03 14.62
C GLY A 317 -8.79 -14.21 14.47
N CYS A 318 -8.01 -13.13 14.53
CA CYS A 318 -6.55 -13.15 14.38
C CYS A 318 -5.87 -12.83 15.72
N LYS A 319 -5.38 -13.87 16.39
CA LYS A 319 -4.65 -13.77 17.66
C LYS A 319 -3.15 -13.64 17.43
N GLY A 320 -2.56 -12.52 17.86
CA GLY A 320 -1.12 -12.29 17.75
C GLY A 320 -0.31 -13.06 18.81
N ASN A 321 0.82 -13.64 18.40
CA ASN A 321 1.78 -14.30 19.30
C ASN A 321 2.86 -13.32 19.78
N GLY A 322 2.46 -12.16 20.31
CA GLY A 322 3.39 -11.15 20.77
C GLY A 322 2.76 -9.77 20.89
N ARG A 323 3.54 -8.81 21.41
CA ARG A 323 3.13 -7.41 21.44
C ARG A 323 3.34 -6.78 20.08
N THR A 324 2.39 -5.96 19.66
CA THR A 324 2.48 -5.16 18.43
C THR A 324 1.89 -3.79 18.68
N SER A 325 2.36 -2.78 17.95
CA SER A 325 1.81 -1.43 17.96
C SER A 325 0.66 -1.25 16.94
N MET A 326 0.29 -2.32 16.23
CA MET A 326 -0.63 -2.25 15.10
C MET A 326 -2.11 -2.30 15.50
N HIS A 327 -2.43 -2.92 16.64
CA HIS A 327 -3.79 -3.11 17.16
C HIS A 327 -3.72 -3.36 18.67
N ASP A 328 -4.85 -3.16 19.36
CA ASP A 328 -4.98 -3.44 20.78
C ASP A 328 -5.79 -4.74 21.01
N GLY A 329 -5.09 -5.86 21.24
CA GLY A 329 -5.71 -7.17 21.46
C GLY A 329 -5.60 -8.11 20.26
N GLU A 330 -6.74 -8.68 19.84
CA GLU A 330 -6.88 -9.55 18.68
C GLU A 330 -7.68 -8.83 17.59
N MET A 331 -7.32 -9.04 16.32
CA MET A 331 -8.06 -8.46 15.22
C MET A 331 -9.26 -9.35 14.86
N VAL A 332 -10.42 -8.73 14.67
CA VAL A 332 -11.63 -9.41 14.22
C VAL A 332 -12.09 -8.81 12.91
N PHE A 333 -12.14 -9.63 11.87
CA PHE A 333 -12.69 -9.27 10.57
C PHE A 333 -13.99 -10.02 10.33
N ALA A 334 -14.98 -9.39 9.71
CA ALA A 334 -16.18 -10.07 9.24
C ALA A 334 -16.69 -9.46 7.94
N MET A 335 -17.24 -10.30 7.06
CA MET A 335 -17.79 -9.91 5.76
C MET A 335 -18.85 -10.90 5.29
N ASP A 336 -19.58 -10.54 4.25
CA ASP A 336 -20.53 -11.45 3.62
C ASP A 336 -19.81 -12.61 2.92
N GLU A 337 -20.37 -13.81 3.05
CA GLU A 337 -19.82 -15.04 2.49
C GLU A 337 -19.75 -14.98 0.95
N SER A 338 -20.72 -14.31 0.32
CA SER A 338 -20.70 -14.10 -1.13
C SER A 338 -19.48 -13.32 -1.60
N ASP A 339 -19.08 -12.28 -0.87
CA ASP A 339 -17.92 -11.45 -1.19
C ASP A 339 -16.62 -12.18 -0.87
N TYR A 340 -16.58 -12.95 0.23
CA TYR A 340 -15.45 -13.82 0.51
C TYR A 340 -15.23 -14.85 -0.60
N ASN A 341 -16.30 -15.47 -1.10
CA ASN A 341 -16.23 -16.43 -2.20
C ASN A 341 -15.77 -15.80 -3.52
N LYS A 342 -16.15 -14.55 -3.80
CA LYS A 342 -15.62 -13.80 -4.96
C LYS A 342 -14.13 -13.48 -4.77
N ALA A 343 -13.71 -13.06 -3.58
CA ALA A 343 -12.29 -12.83 -3.27
C ALA A 343 -11.46 -14.11 -3.45
N LEU A 344 -11.97 -15.25 -2.97
CA LEU A 344 -11.35 -16.56 -3.12
C LEU A 344 -11.17 -16.95 -4.59
N ARG A 345 -12.17 -16.68 -5.45
CA ARG A 345 -12.07 -16.92 -6.90
C ARG A 345 -11.06 -16.01 -7.58
N ALA A 346 -11.05 -14.72 -7.25
CA ALA A 346 -10.08 -13.75 -7.75
C ALA A 346 -8.64 -14.17 -7.42
N ASP A 347 -8.39 -14.58 -6.16
CA ASP A 347 -7.08 -15.06 -5.72
C ASP A 347 -6.65 -16.38 -6.36
N ALA A 348 -7.62 -17.25 -6.64
CA ALA A 348 -7.35 -18.52 -7.30
C ALA A 348 -6.88 -18.32 -8.75
N CYS A 349 -7.30 -17.23 -9.41
CA CYS A 349 -6.95 -16.87 -10.79
C CYS A 349 -7.07 -18.05 -11.77
N GLY A 350 -8.23 -18.71 -11.76
CA GLY A 350 -8.51 -19.90 -12.58
C GLY A 350 -7.90 -21.22 -12.08
N SER A 351 -7.13 -21.19 -10.98
CA SER A 351 -6.57 -22.39 -10.34
C SER A 351 -7.41 -22.88 -9.14
N ALA A 352 -6.89 -23.85 -8.40
CA ALA A 352 -7.52 -24.31 -7.16
C ALA A 352 -7.48 -23.21 -6.06
N PRO A 353 -8.62 -22.96 -5.37
CA PRO A 353 -8.69 -22.03 -4.25
C PRO A 353 -7.66 -22.28 -3.15
N ASP A 354 -7.18 -21.19 -2.54
CA ASP A 354 -6.27 -21.22 -1.39
C ASP A 354 -6.74 -20.20 -0.35
N GLU A 355 -7.45 -20.71 0.65
CA GLU A 355 -8.06 -19.90 1.70
C GLU A 355 -7.03 -19.19 2.57
N LEU A 356 -5.87 -19.80 2.81
CA LEU A 356 -4.80 -19.20 3.59
C LEU A 356 -4.28 -17.95 2.87
N TYR A 357 -4.02 -18.09 1.57
CA TYR A 357 -3.60 -16.99 0.74
C TYR A 357 -4.66 -15.89 0.67
N THR A 358 -5.93 -16.22 0.46
CA THR A 358 -7.02 -15.24 0.43
C THR A 358 -7.18 -14.49 1.75
N VAL A 359 -7.11 -15.18 2.88
CA VAL A 359 -7.14 -14.54 4.20
C VAL A 359 -5.99 -13.55 4.37
N VAL A 360 -4.77 -13.94 3.99
CA VAL A 360 -3.60 -13.05 4.04
C VAL A 360 -3.79 -11.85 3.13
N SER A 361 -4.25 -12.06 1.89
CA SER A 361 -4.46 -10.99 0.90
C SER A 361 -5.54 -10.01 1.32
N LEU A 362 -6.66 -10.47 1.89
CA LEU A 362 -7.71 -9.59 2.42
C LEU A 362 -7.21 -8.74 3.60
N ILE A 363 -6.47 -9.34 4.55
CA ILE A 363 -5.89 -8.59 5.67
C ILE A 363 -4.89 -7.55 5.16
N LYS A 364 -4.05 -7.92 4.18
CA LYS A 364 -3.12 -6.98 3.53
C LYS A 364 -3.86 -5.84 2.84
N ALA A 365 -4.90 -6.15 2.07
CA ALA A 365 -5.72 -5.16 1.37
C ALA A 365 -6.34 -4.16 2.34
N TRP A 366 -6.94 -4.64 3.44
CA TRP A 366 -7.52 -3.79 4.47
C TRP A 366 -6.47 -2.88 5.13
N ARG A 367 -5.32 -3.45 5.51
CA ARG A 367 -4.22 -2.69 6.12
C ARG A 367 -3.67 -1.63 5.17
N ALA A 368 -3.48 -1.98 3.91
CA ALA A 368 -3.06 -1.06 2.86
C ALA A 368 -4.06 0.08 2.67
N ASN A 369 -5.36 -0.23 2.62
CA ASN A 369 -6.40 0.78 2.50
C ASN A 369 -6.39 1.77 3.67
N ARG A 370 -6.35 1.26 4.91
CA ARG A 370 -6.27 2.09 6.13
C ARG A 370 -5.02 2.96 6.18
N TRP A 371 -3.90 2.42 5.71
CA TRP A 371 -2.66 3.16 5.61
C TRP A 371 -2.75 4.26 4.54
N CYS A 372 -3.27 3.94 3.35
CA CYS A 372 -3.51 4.91 2.29
C CYS A 372 -4.42 6.04 2.77
N ASP A 373 -5.53 5.74 3.46
CA ASP A 373 -6.44 6.75 4.01
C ASP A 373 -5.72 7.70 4.98
N ARG A 374 -4.86 7.15 5.86
CA ARG A 374 -4.11 7.93 6.84
C ARG A 374 -3.09 8.84 6.17
N VAL A 375 -2.29 8.30 5.26
CA VAL A 375 -1.26 9.06 4.54
C VAL A 375 -1.92 10.11 3.64
N LYS A 376 -2.98 9.74 2.91
CA LYS A 376 -3.72 10.62 1.99
C LYS A 376 -4.17 11.90 2.68
N ARG A 377 -4.67 11.83 3.92
CA ARG A 377 -5.08 13.02 4.68
C ARG A 377 -3.97 14.07 4.74
N LEU A 378 -2.72 13.66 4.92
CA LEU A 378 -1.59 14.58 5.02
C LEU A 378 -1.04 14.98 3.65
N VAL A 379 -0.98 14.04 2.71
CA VAL A 379 -0.29 14.23 1.42
C VAL A 379 -1.19 14.68 0.27
N GLU A 380 -2.50 14.82 0.50
CA GLU A 380 -3.47 15.26 -0.51
C GLU A 380 -3.00 16.45 -1.36
N PRO A 381 -2.36 17.51 -0.81
CA PRO A 381 -1.88 18.65 -1.61
C PRO A 381 -0.76 18.33 -2.60
N ALA A 382 -0.13 17.15 -2.51
CA ALA A 382 0.90 16.66 -3.40
C ALA A 382 0.41 15.57 -4.36
N LEU A 383 -0.83 15.09 -4.20
CA LEU A 383 -1.43 14.12 -5.12
C LEU A 383 -1.73 14.82 -6.45
N MET A 384 -1.27 14.21 -7.54
CA MET A 384 -1.52 14.71 -8.89
C MET A 384 -2.87 14.17 -9.34
N GLY A 385 -3.82 15.05 -9.63
CA GLY A 385 -5.12 14.65 -10.16
C GLY A 385 -4.97 13.84 -11.45
N HIS A 386 -5.85 12.87 -11.62
CA HIS A 386 -6.09 12.24 -12.91
C HIS A 386 -6.80 13.21 -13.83
N ARG A 387 -6.31 13.36 -15.05
CA ARG A 387 -7.00 14.08 -16.11
C ARG A 387 -7.67 13.10 -17.04
#